data_AF-A0AAU3I7M8-F1
#
_entry.id   AF-A0AAU3I7M8-F1
#
_cell.length_a   1.000
_cell.length_b   1.000
_cell.length_c   1.000
_cell.angle_alpha   90.00
_cell.angle_beta   90.00
_cell.angle_gamma   90.00
#
_symmetry.space_group_name_H-M   'P 1'
#
loop_
_entity.id
_entity.type
_entity.pdbx_description
1 polymer ?
#
loop_
_entity_poly.entity_id
_entity_poly.type
_entity_poly.pdbx_seq_one_letter_code
_entity_poly.pdbx_strand_id
1 'polypeptide(L)'
;MFFAVLAVAGQIERNCIREKTLEGQVIAASKGNHGGRPKVIDDDMLTFAVALKDKGVPVPEIAKKLTIKAGKNAGKSPSVASLYRALAEAEATAADDGLPLRPKPARIRRPEDLLTPEEIDLRERLQSQPHPNIETRQTRPRPAPIP
;
A
#
# COMPACT_ATOMS: atom_id res chain seq x y z
N MET A 1 -20.09 -16.20 -33.44
CA MET A 1 -20.14 -14.72 -33.45
C MET A 1 -21.35 -14.16 -32.68
N PHE A 2 -22.56 -14.72 -32.83
CA PHE A 2 -23.75 -14.29 -32.09
C PHE A 2 -23.56 -14.17 -30.56
N PHE A 3 -23.02 -15.20 -29.91
CA PHE A 3 -22.77 -15.16 -28.45
C PHE A 3 -21.73 -14.12 -28.02
N ALA A 4 -20.77 -13.78 -28.88
CA ALA A 4 -19.80 -12.72 -28.58
C ALA A 4 -20.47 -11.35 -28.56
N VAL A 5 -21.39 -11.10 -29.49
CA VAL A 5 -22.20 -9.85 -29.51
C VAL A 5 -23.08 -9.76 -28.28
N LEU A 6 -23.77 -10.85 -27.90
CA LEU A 6 -24.57 -10.88 -26.66
C LEU A 6 -23.73 -10.69 -25.40
N ALA A 7 -22.51 -11.25 -25.36
CA ALA A 7 -21.59 -11.06 -24.25
C ALA A 7 -21.15 -9.60 -24.12
N VAL A 8 -20.86 -8.91 -25.23
CA VAL A 8 -20.55 -7.48 -25.21
C VAL A 8 -21.75 -6.65 -24.78
N ALA A 9 -22.96 -6.94 -25.27
CA ALA A 9 -24.18 -6.26 -24.85
C ALA A 9 -24.41 -6.38 -23.34
N GLY A 10 -24.31 -7.59 -22.78
CA GLY A 10 -24.44 -7.81 -21.32
C GLY A 10 -23.32 -7.13 -20.51
N GLN A 11 -22.12 -6.97 -21.08
CA GLN A 11 -21.04 -6.22 -20.43
C GLN A 11 -21.32 -4.71 -20.39
N ILE A 12 -21.91 -4.15 -21.45
CA ILE A 12 -22.29 -2.73 -21.51
C ILE A 12 -23.34 -2.43 -20.44
N GLU A 13 -24.37 -3.26 -20.31
CA GLU A 13 -25.42 -3.10 -19.30
C GLU A 13 -24.85 -3.12 -17.87
N ARG A 14 -23.96 -4.07 -17.57
CA ARG A 14 -23.28 -4.15 -16.27
C ARG A 14 -22.43 -2.91 -15.99
N ASN A 15 -21.70 -2.42 -16.99
CA ASN A 15 -20.87 -1.22 -16.85
C ASN A 15 -21.72 0.02 -16.59
N CYS A 16 -22.85 0.18 -17.28
CA CYS A 16 -23.78 1.29 -17.07
C CYS A 16 -24.30 1.34 -15.62
N ILE A 17 -24.70 0.19 -15.07
CA ILE A 17 -25.13 0.10 -13.66
C ILE A 17 -23.98 0.47 -12.71
N ARG A 18 -22.76 0.00 -12.99
CA ARG A 18 -21.58 0.31 -12.20
C ARG A 18 -21.25 1.81 -12.22
N GLU A 19 -21.30 2.45 -13.38
CA GLU A 19 -21.00 3.87 -13.54
C GLU A 19 -21.96 4.72 -12.71
N LYS A 20 -23.28 4.50 -12.82
CA LYS A 20 -24.28 5.19 -12.00
C LYS A 20 -24.10 4.96 -10.50
N THR A 21 -23.66 3.76 -10.11
CA THR A 21 -23.38 3.45 -8.70
C THR A 21 -22.15 4.21 -8.20
N LEU A 22 -21.09 4.29 -9.01
CA LEU A 22 -19.88 5.02 -8.68
C LEU A 22 -20.15 6.53 -8.56
N GLU A 23 -20.95 7.10 -9.47
CA GLU A 23 -21.40 8.49 -9.36
C GLU A 23 -22.14 8.74 -8.03
N GLY A 24 -23.07 7.84 -7.66
CA GLY A 24 -23.75 7.91 -6.37
C GLY A 24 -22.80 7.82 -5.18
N GLN A 25 -21.78 6.96 -5.25
CA GLN A 25 -20.74 6.85 -4.22
C GLN A 25 -19.88 8.11 -4.11
N VAL A 26 -19.53 8.73 -5.24
CA VAL A 26 -18.78 9.99 -5.25
C VAL A 26 -19.60 11.13 -4.64
N ILE A 27 -20.90 11.21 -4.95
CA ILE A 27 -21.81 12.19 -4.34
C ILE A 27 -21.99 11.92 -2.83
N ALA A 28 -22.05 10.66 -2.41
CA ALA A 28 -22.10 10.32 -0.98
C ALA A 28 -20.79 10.71 -0.27
N ALA A 29 -19.65 10.41 -0.89
CA ALA A 29 -18.33 10.74 -0.36
C ALA A 29 -18.11 12.27 -0.28
N SER A 30 -18.59 13.06 -1.25
CA SER A 30 -18.52 14.53 -1.18
C SER A 30 -19.38 15.12 -0.07
N LYS A 31 -20.42 14.41 0.37
CA LYS A 31 -21.22 14.72 1.56
C LYS A 31 -20.60 14.21 2.87
N GLY A 32 -19.39 13.63 2.83
CA GLY A 32 -18.70 13.06 3.98
C GLY A 32 -19.10 11.62 4.33
N ASN A 33 -20.02 11.02 3.57
CA ASN A 33 -20.41 9.63 3.76
C ASN A 33 -19.46 8.71 2.99
N HIS A 34 -18.35 8.37 3.64
CA HIS A 34 -17.43 7.38 3.14
C HIS A 34 -17.90 5.97 3.54
N GLY A 35 -18.09 5.10 2.55
CA GLY A 35 -18.37 3.70 2.80
C GLY A 35 -17.18 2.98 3.44
N GLY A 36 -17.41 1.75 3.89
CA GLY A 36 -16.37 0.91 4.48
C GLY A 36 -16.69 0.47 5.89
N ARG A 37 -15.71 -0.19 6.53
CA ARG A 37 -15.85 -0.66 7.91
C ARG A 37 -15.52 0.49 8.87
N PRO A 38 -16.36 0.80 9.87
CA PRO A 38 -16.03 1.77 10.89
C PRO A 38 -14.69 1.47 11.57
N LYS A 39 -13.92 2.53 11.86
CA LYS A 39 -12.67 2.43 12.62
C LYS A 39 -13.00 1.86 14.01
N VAL A 40 -12.27 0.83 14.41
CA VAL A 40 -12.48 0.13 15.69
C VAL A 40 -11.51 0.64 16.77
N ILE A 41 -10.37 1.21 16.35
CA ILE A 41 -9.39 1.85 17.24
C ILE A 41 -9.66 3.36 17.18
N ASP A 42 -10.20 3.89 18.26
CA ASP A 42 -10.47 5.33 18.39
C ASP A 42 -9.17 6.11 18.62
N ASP A 43 -9.20 7.42 18.38
CA ASP A 43 -8.01 8.27 18.52
C ASP A 43 -7.54 8.38 19.98
N ASP A 44 -8.45 8.30 20.96
CA ASP A 44 -8.13 8.16 22.38
C ASP A 44 -7.28 6.91 22.66
N MET A 45 -7.70 5.77 22.07
CA MET A 45 -7.01 4.50 22.24
C MET A 45 -5.63 4.55 21.61
N LEU A 46 -5.51 5.22 20.47
CA LEU A 46 -4.24 5.42 19.77
C LEU A 46 -3.29 6.30 20.60
N THR A 47 -3.79 7.40 21.16
CA THR A 47 -3.01 8.29 22.03
C THR A 47 -2.50 7.55 23.27
N PHE A 48 -3.37 6.76 23.91
CA PHE A 48 -2.97 5.94 25.04
C PHE A 48 -1.97 4.84 24.66
N ALA A 49 -2.13 4.23 23.47
CA ALA A 49 -1.21 3.23 22.96
C ALA A 49 0.19 3.81 22.70
N VAL A 50 0.28 5.01 22.11
CA VAL A 50 1.55 5.73 21.89
C VAL A 50 2.21 6.04 23.23
N ALA A 51 1.47 6.60 24.19
CA ALA A 51 2.01 6.90 25.51
C ALA A 51 2.52 5.66 26.28
N LEU A 52 1.92 4.49 26.06
CA LEU A 52 2.42 3.23 26.64
C LEU A 52 3.64 2.68 25.89
N LYS A 53 3.69 2.87 24.57
CA LYS A 53 4.85 2.49 23.75
C LYS A 53 6.07 3.31 24.13
N ASP A 54 5.93 4.62 24.35
CA ASP A 54 7.02 5.51 24.75
C ASP A 54 7.58 5.16 26.14
N LYS A 55 6.73 4.58 27.00
CA LYS A 55 7.13 4.03 28.31
C LYS A 55 7.84 2.67 28.22
N GLY A 56 8.01 2.11 27.01
CA GLY A 56 8.67 0.83 26.78
C GLY A 56 7.83 -0.41 27.03
N VAL A 57 6.49 -0.29 27.12
CA VAL A 57 5.60 -1.46 27.30
C VAL A 57 5.50 -2.24 25.97
N PRO A 58 5.62 -3.57 25.98
CA PRO A 58 5.50 -4.36 24.76
C PRO A 58 4.06 -4.30 24.21
N VAL A 59 3.95 -4.12 22.88
CA VAL A 59 2.67 -4.04 22.14
C VAL A 59 1.63 -5.12 22.48
N PRO A 60 1.96 -6.41 22.67
CA PRO A 60 0.96 -7.42 23.07
C PRO A 60 0.34 -7.16 24.45
N GLU A 61 1.06 -6.51 25.37
CA GLU A 61 0.50 -6.12 26.67
C GLU A 61 -0.36 -4.87 26.57
N ILE A 62 0.04 -3.91 25.71
CA ILE A 62 -0.77 -2.73 25.39
C ILE A 62 -2.13 -3.18 24.84
N ALA A 63 -2.14 -4.19 23.96
CA ALA A 63 -3.37 -4.76 23.39
C ALA A 63 -4.36 -5.25 24.45
N LYS A 64 -3.87 -5.92 25.49
CA LYS A 64 -4.72 -6.47 26.55
C LYS A 64 -5.30 -5.39 27.46
N LYS A 65 -4.60 -4.26 27.60
CA LYS A 65 -5.00 -3.11 28.44
C LYS A 65 -5.99 -2.18 27.73
N LEU A 66 -6.05 -2.26 26.40
CA LEU A 66 -6.95 -1.46 25.58
C LEU A 66 -8.31 -2.15 25.43
N THR A 67 -9.38 -1.37 25.52
CA THR A 67 -10.75 -1.85 25.32
C THR A 67 -11.40 -1.07 24.18
N ILE A 68 -11.94 -1.80 23.21
CA ILE A 68 -12.69 -1.23 22.10
C ILE A 68 -14.00 -0.63 22.64
N LYS A 69 -14.25 0.64 22.37
CA LYS A 69 -15.48 1.31 22.83
C LYS A 69 -16.67 1.10 21.88
N ALA A 70 -16.43 0.94 20.57
CA ALA A 70 -17.48 0.96 19.56
C ALA A 70 -17.56 -0.31 18.67
N GLY A 71 -18.77 -0.58 18.16
CA GLY A 71 -19.04 -1.61 17.16
C GLY A 71 -19.26 -3.03 17.71
N LYS A 72 -19.28 -4.03 16.81
CA LYS A 72 -19.57 -5.44 17.13
C LYS A 72 -18.60 -6.04 18.17
N ASN A 73 -17.41 -5.47 18.32
CA ASN A 73 -16.38 -5.93 19.26
C ASN A 73 -16.22 -5.00 20.47
N ALA A 74 -17.22 -4.15 20.76
CA ALA A 74 -17.21 -3.32 21.95
C ALA A 74 -16.99 -4.19 23.21
N GLY A 75 -16.13 -3.72 24.11
CA GLY A 75 -15.75 -4.43 25.34
C GLY A 75 -14.65 -5.48 25.18
N LYS A 76 -14.17 -5.75 23.95
CA LYS A 76 -13.05 -6.68 23.72
C LYS A 76 -11.74 -5.93 23.53
N SER A 77 -10.63 -6.62 23.78
CA SER A 77 -9.30 -6.13 23.44
C SER A 77 -9.07 -6.16 21.93
N PRO A 78 -8.42 -5.14 21.35
CA PRO A 78 -8.03 -5.15 19.95
C PRO A 78 -7.00 -6.24 19.66
N SER A 79 -7.00 -6.75 18.43
CA SER A 79 -5.95 -7.67 18.01
C SER A 79 -4.61 -6.96 17.94
N VAL A 80 -3.53 -7.68 18.25
CA VAL A 80 -2.16 -7.17 18.21
C VAL A 80 -1.81 -6.62 16.82
N ALA A 81 -2.22 -7.32 15.75
CA ALA A 81 -2.04 -6.86 14.37
C ALA A 81 -2.76 -5.53 14.09
N SER A 82 -3.97 -5.34 14.64
CA SER A 82 -4.70 -4.08 14.47
C SER A 82 -3.96 -2.91 15.12
N LEU A 83 -3.34 -3.11 16.29
CA LEU A 83 -2.56 -2.08 16.95
C LEU A 83 -1.26 -1.77 16.21
N TYR A 84 -0.54 -2.79 15.72
CA TYR A 84 0.65 -2.54 14.90
C TYR A 84 0.32 -1.70 13.66
N ARG A 85 -0.79 -2.00 12.97
CA ARG A 85 -1.23 -1.19 11.82
C ARG A 85 -1.58 0.23 12.22
N ALA A 86 -2.31 0.42 13.32
CA ALA A 86 -2.71 1.74 13.79
C ALA A 86 -1.51 2.59 14.23
N LEU A 87 -0.52 1.99 14.92
CA LEU A 87 0.71 2.68 15.30
C LEU A 87 1.56 3.05 14.08
N ALA A 88 1.68 2.16 13.09
CA ALA A 88 2.40 2.45 11.86
C ALA A 88 1.72 3.54 11.02
N GLU A 89 0.38 3.56 10.97
CA GLU A 89 -0.39 4.63 10.31
C GLU A 89 -0.22 5.96 11.05
N ALA A 90 -0.16 5.96 12.39
CA ALA A 90 0.09 7.15 13.19
C ALA A 90 1.50 7.71 12.96
N GLU A 91 2.51 6.84 12.91
CA GLU A 91 3.89 7.21 12.58
C GLU A 91 4.01 7.74 11.15
N ALA A 92 3.34 7.10 10.19
CA ALA A 92 3.33 7.59 8.80
C ALA A 92 2.63 8.94 8.66
N THR A 93 1.58 9.21 9.45
CA THR A 93 0.90 10.51 9.49
C THR A 93 1.80 11.57 10.14
N ALA A 94 2.56 11.20 11.17
CA ALA A 94 3.53 12.08 11.81
C ALA A 94 4.80 12.32 10.95
N ALA A 95 5.17 11.35 10.10
CA ALA A 95 6.32 11.39 9.20
C ALA A 95 5.99 11.88 7.79
N ASP A 96 4.82 12.49 7.57
CA ASP A 96 4.48 13.21 6.34
C ASP A 96 5.28 14.53 6.20
N ASP A 97 6.59 14.44 6.46
CA ASP A 97 7.64 15.38 6.09
C ASP A 97 8.10 15.16 4.63
N GLY A 98 7.29 14.48 3.81
CA GLY A 98 7.56 14.24 2.38
C GLY A 98 8.52 13.07 2.05
N LEU A 99 8.88 12.20 3.02
CA LEU A 99 9.75 11.05 2.76
C LEU A 99 8.96 9.73 2.61
N PRO A 100 9.00 9.06 1.44
CA PRO A 100 8.29 7.80 1.25
C PRO A 100 9.02 6.66 1.98
N LEU A 101 8.45 6.19 3.09
CA LEU A 101 8.91 5.01 3.84
C LEU A 101 8.62 3.67 3.14
N ARG A 102 7.91 3.68 2.01
CA ARG A 102 7.60 2.47 1.23
C ARG A 102 8.36 2.49 -0.10
N PRO A 103 9.12 1.45 -0.45
CA PRO A 103 9.66 1.34 -1.80
C PRO A 103 8.49 1.35 -2.78
N LYS A 104 8.47 2.37 -3.65
CA LYS A 104 7.50 2.51 -4.72
C LYS A 104 7.59 1.22 -5.54
N PRO A 105 6.49 0.45 -5.72
CA PRO A 105 6.54 -0.76 -6.52
C PRO A 105 7.09 -0.39 -7.90
N ALA A 106 8.17 -1.07 -8.31
CA ALA A 106 8.78 -0.83 -9.60
C ALA A 106 7.74 -1.11 -10.69
N ARG A 107 7.24 -0.06 -11.34
CA ARG A 107 6.41 -0.21 -12.53
C ARG A 107 7.33 -0.66 -13.65
N ILE A 108 7.08 -1.84 -14.21
CA ILE A 108 7.74 -2.28 -15.44
C ILE A 108 7.28 -1.30 -16.54
N ARG A 109 8.16 -0.38 -16.93
CA ARG A 109 7.94 0.59 -18.02
C ARG A 109 7.77 -0.17 -19.33
N ARG A 110 6.82 0.26 -20.17
CA ARG A 110 6.77 -0.16 -21.57
C ARG A 110 7.78 0.67 -22.37
N PRO A 111 8.32 0.16 -23.49
CA PRO A 111 9.31 0.88 -24.30
C PRO A 111 8.87 2.29 -24.73
N GLU A 112 7.57 2.51 -24.88
CA GLU A 112 6.94 3.77 -25.28
C GLU A 112 6.71 4.81 -24.16
N ASP A 113 7.04 4.52 -22.89
CA ASP A 113 6.76 5.45 -21.79
C ASP A 113 7.79 6.61 -21.72
N LEU A 114 7.34 7.86 -21.87
CA LEU A 114 8.18 9.08 -21.80
C LEU A 114 8.88 9.24 -20.43
N LEU A 115 10.20 9.47 -20.46
CA LEU A 115 10.99 9.71 -19.25
C LEU A 115 10.72 11.11 -18.70
N THR A 116 10.65 11.23 -17.37
CA THR A 116 10.63 12.55 -16.73
C THR A 116 12.02 13.19 -16.83
N PRO A 117 12.15 14.53 -16.74
CA PRO A 117 13.45 15.21 -16.81
C PRO A 117 14.47 14.67 -15.79
N GLU A 118 14.02 14.32 -14.59
CA GLU A 118 14.85 13.73 -13.53
C GLU A 118 15.35 12.32 -13.88
N GLU A 119 14.52 11.52 -14.55
CA GLU A 119 14.91 10.18 -15.01
C GLU A 119 15.93 10.24 -16.16
N ILE A 120 15.87 11.29 -16.99
CA ILE A 120 16.84 11.54 -18.06
C ILE A 120 18.21 11.88 -17.46
N ASP A 121 18.26 12.81 -16.50
CA ASP A 121 19.49 13.17 -15.78
C ASP A 121 20.11 11.95 -15.07
N LEU A 122 19.29 11.18 -14.36
CA LEU A 122 19.74 9.97 -13.68
C LEU A 122 20.31 8.94 -14.66
N ARG A 123 19.68 8.77 -15.83
CA ARG A 123 20.17 7.87 -16.89
C ARG A 123 21.52 8.32 -17.42
N GLU A 124 21.66 9.61 -17.73
CA GLU A 124 22.91 10.18 -18.23
C GLU A 124 24.04 9.99 -17.21
N ARG A 125 23.76 10.27 -15.93
CA ARG A 125 24.71 10.04 -14.83
C ARG A 125 25.11 8.56 -14.71
N LEU A 126 24.17 7.63 -14.80
CA LEU A 126 24.46 6.19 -14.78
C LEU A 126 25.27 5.73 -15.99
N GLN A 127 25.07 6.32 -17.16
CA GLN A 127 25.84 6.01 -18.37
C GLN A 127 27.25 6.59 -18.32
N SER A 128 27.42 7.75 -17.66
CA SER A 128 28.72 8.38 -17.45
C SER A 128 29.59 7.71 -16.38
N GLN A 129 29.01 6.80 -15.58
CA GLN A 129 29.76 6.04 -14.59
C GLN A 129 30.70 5.04 -15.29
N PRO A 130 32.02 5.11 -15.05
CA PRO A 130 32.96 4.15 -15.59
C PRO A 130 32.62 2.76 -15.03
N HIS A 131 32.16 1.84 -15.89
CA HIS A 131 31.84 0.47 -15.50
C HIS A 131 33.13 -0.27 -15.11
N PRO A 132 33.34 -0.66 -13.83
CA PRO A 132 34.60 -1.24 -13.40
C PRO A 132 34.66 -2.76 -13.66
N ASN A 133 33.88 -3.31 -14.59
CA ASN A 133 33.78 -4.77 -14.69
C ASN A 133 33.49 -5.32 -16.09
N ILE A 134 34.46 -5.17 -16.99
CA ILE A 134 34.49 -5.92 -18.26
C ILE A 134 35.46 -7.12 -18.18
N GLU A 135 36.40 -7.16 -17.24
CA GLU A 135 37.46 -8.19 -17.21
C GLU A 135 37.14 -9.49 -16.43
N THR A 136 36.16 -9.55 -15.53
CA THR A 136 35.96 -10.77 -14.70
C THR A 136 35.03 -11.84 -15.27
N ARG A 137 34.44 -11.65 -16.47
CA ARG A 137 33.48 -12.62 -17.03
C ARG A 137 34.09 -13.74 -17.89
N GLN A 138 35.38 -13.69 -18.23
CA GLN A 138 35.99 -14.70 -19.12
C GLN A 138 36.61 -15.93 -18.41
N THR A 139 36.74 -15.97 -17.07
CA THR A 139 37.58 -16.99 -16.40
C THR A 139 36.86 -17.97 -15.47
N ARG A 140 35.53 -18.16 -15.58
CA ARG A 140 34.87 -19.28 -14.86
C ARG A 140 34.56 -20.44 -15.81
N PRO A 141 35.22 -21.61 -15.68
CA PRO A 141 34.82 -22.81 -16.42
C PRO A 141 33.44 -23.29 -15.94
N ARG A 142 32.62 -23.80 -16.88
CA ARG A 142 31.29 -24.37 -16.59
C ARG A 142 31.43 -25.58 -15.66
N PRO A 143 30.60 -25.71 -14.61
CA PRO A 143 30.57 -26.93 -13.80
C PRO A 143 29.98 -28.09 -14.62
N ALA A 144 30.60 -29.27 -14.49
CA ALA A 144 30.21 -30.50 -15.18
C ALA A 144 28.81 -30.99 -14.73
N PRO A 145 28.07 -31.67 -15.63
CA PRO A 145 26.77 -32.25 -15.27
C PRO A 145 26.96 -33.40 -14.27
N ILE A 146 26.16 -33.34 -13.20
CA ILE A 146 26.10 -34.37 -12.13
C ILE A 146 25.21 -35.52 -12.65
N PRO A 147 25.57 -36.81 -12.39
CA PRO A 147 24.86 -37.99 -12.88
C PRO A 147 23.45 -38.16 -12.32
#